data_AF-A0A924PA42-F1
#
_entry.id   AF-A0A924PA42-F1
#
_cell.length_a   1.000
_cell.length_b   1.000
_cell.length_c   1.000
_cell.angle_alpha   90.00
_cell.angle_beta   90.00
_cell.angle_gamma   90.00
#
_symmetry.space_group_name_H-M   'P 1'
#
loop_
_entity.id
_entity.type
_entity.pdbx_description
1 polymer ?
#
loop_
_entity_poly.entity_id
_entity_poly.type
_entity_poly.pdbx_seq_one_letter_code
_entity_poly.pdbx_strand_id
1 'polypeptide(L)'
;MALLSYALFSTAPVQASPLAQKLPYIQRSRPYCGYTTAVRGDIRTVGMAGATVGLGDTFFASTENPAGLAMTVKTGDTHVTSNDIEDPYLQNAAYPIHLSSAGAALNLYPWGFSIGSLTPYREGQPYWQASDPATSAVAARNYDLTLHEYRASVARVFWDDRLSVGLSFNLGIARETYSQPGMEISQSSTRAGFTWGSTYQFPKRLLLGASYASAAYYKFEPDARTTPQGFFQEMDVPSRIGLGLGWIPNRFFRSDLTVYGIGATPRAGLLRDQNVTAGNNFTLQPRAGASYVFADYRNVRGTVFAGSYFETSRISGEASRLHATSGLEAKFWCVNFGVGIDAAPNYQNSIFSIGLDPFTLLAKMGVIPEDPPSILGGLFPNPFYYSDDGLPRPLAAVWQPEVNSIDPVDVGLRIPEKIEEKMNSNIVEGVLNSLGSIPKVISDELDDMDALEKKKKLEAEQREMARTRQELRDKRLEKKHRNLVRKKPPVISPKSAPEVP
;
A
#
# COMPACT_ATOMS: atom_id res chain seq x y z
N MET A 1 -4.92 13.59 -28.58
CA MET A 1 -5.18 14.43 -27.39
C MET A 1 -4.05 14.34 -26.36
N ALA A 2 -3.59 13.15 -25.91
CA ALA A 2 -2.44 13.03 -24.99
C ALA A 2 -1.10 13.59 -25.53
N LEU A 3 -0.83 13.45 -26.84
CA LEU A 3 0.33 14.09 -27.51
C LEU A 3 0.23 15.62 -27.60
N LEU A 4 -0.99 16.18 -27.51
CA LEU A 4 -1.20 17.63 -27.57
C LEU A 4 -0.96 18.29 -26.19
N SER A 5 -1.22 17.57 -25.09
CA SER A 5 -0.92 18.02 -23.73
C SER A 5 0.58 18.11 -23.47
N TYR A 6 1.37 17.15 -23.99
CA TYR A 6 2.84 17.19 -23.85
C TYR A 6 3.46 18.38 -24.58
N ALA A 7 2.88 18.79 -25.72
CA ALA A 7 3.35 19.94 -26.49
C ALA A 7 2.98 21.31 -25.86
N LEU A 8 1.89 21.39 -25.10
CA LEU A 8 1.47 22.64 -24.42
C LEU A 8 2.13 22.84 -23.05
N PHE A 9 2.68 21.79 -22.43
CA PHE A 9 3.42 21.87 -21.16
C PHE A 9 4.91 21.55 -21.29
N SER A 10 5.41 21.37 -22.51
CA SER A 10 6.84 21.42 -22.81
C SER A 10 7.32 22.86 -22.67
N THR A 11 7.39 23.38 -21.44
CA THR A 11 8.29 24.48 -21.13
C THR A 11 9.66 24.05 -21.63
N ALA A 12 10.26 24.81 -22.55
CA ALA A 12 11.63 24.56 -22.99
C ALA A 12 12.47 24.22 -21.75
N PRO A 13 13.27 23.13 -21.77
CA PRO A 13 14.05 22.73 -20.61
C PRO A 13 14.74 23.98 -20.10
N VAL A 14 14.43 24.37 -18.87
CA VAL A 14 15.13 25.47 -18.21
C VAL A 14 16.59 25.06 -18.33
N GLN A 15 17.34 25.74 -19.19
CA GLN A 15 18.76 25.50 -19.34
C GLN A 15 19.33 25.86 -17.98
N ALA A 16 19.48 24.85 -17.13
CA ALA A 16 20.12 24.98 -15.85
C ALA A 16 21.48 25.57 -16.16
N SER A 17 21.69 26.81 -15.74
CA SER A 17 23.00 27.42 -15.86
C SER A 17 23.99 26.46 -15.18
N PRO A 18 25.02 25.96 -15.88
CA PRO A 18 25.94 24.94 -15.35
C PRO A 18 26.77 25.45 -14.17
N LEU A 19 26.60 26.72 -13.79
CA LEU A 19 26.96 27.22 -12.48
C LEU A 19 25.90 26.80 -11.46
N ALA A 20 25.83 25.49 -11.18
CA ALA A 20 25.20 24.97 -9.98
C ALA A 20 25.71 25.81 -8.81
N GLN A 21 24.83 26.65 -8.27
CA GLN A 21 25.16 27.62 -7.24
C GLN A 21 25.81 26.85 -6.09
N LYS A 22 27.08 27.15 -5.82
CA LYS A 22 27.88 26.51 -4.77
C LYS A 22 27.13 26.72 -3.46
N LEU A 23 26.48 25.68 -2.93
CA LEU A 23 25.93 25.73 -1.59
C LEU A 23 27.12 25.65 -0.63
N PRO A 24 27.49 26.73 0.08
CA PRO A 24 28.58 26.67 1.04
C PRO A 24 28.24 25.60 2.09
N TYR A 25 29.24 24.82 2.49
CA TYR A 25 29.13 23.96 3.66
C TYR A 25 28.89 24.86 4.88
N ILE A 26 27.65 24.98 5.32
CA ILE A 26 27.32 25.65 6.57
C ILE A 26 26.82 24.56 7.52
N GLN A 27 27.41 24.52 8.73
CA GLN A 27 27.01 23.61 9.80
C GLN A 27 25.50 23.67 10.01
N ARG A 28 24.82 22.55 9.79
CA ARG A 28 23.36 22.46 9.87
C ARG A 28 22.88 22.43 11.32
N SER A 29 21.97 23.33 11.68
CA SER A 29 21.47 23.49 13.06
C SER A 29 19.97 23.30 13.24
N ARG A 30 19.21 23.28 12.14
CA ARG A 30 17.74 23.14 12.13
C ARG A 30 17.32 21.74 11.71
N PRO A 31 16.23 21.16 12.25
CA PRO A 31 15.63 19.96 11.70
C PRO A 31 15.20 20.12 10.23
N TYR A 32 15.11 19.04 9.46
CA TYR A 32 14.50 19.03 8.15
C TYR A 32 12.96 19.10 8.26
N CYS A 33 12.33 19.88 7.38
CA CYS A 33 10.87 19.88 7.24
C CYS A 33 10.43 18.69 6.40
N GLY A 34 9.99 17.62 7.06
CA GLY A 34 9.41 16.43 6.44
C GLY A 34 8.02 16.67 5.87
N TYR A 35 7.85 17.72 5.07
CA TYR A 35 6.61 18.00 4.36
C TYR A 35 6.89 18.82 3.11
N THR A 36 6.75 18.19 1.95
CA THR A 36 6.36 18.95 0.76
C THR A 36 4.85 19.11 0.80
N THR A 37 4.39 20.20 0.23
CA THR A 37 2.99 20.52 0.03
C THR A 37 2.44 19.97 -1.27
N ALA A 38 3.32 19.55 -2.17
CA ALA A 38 2.93 19.03 -3.46
C ALA A 38 2.30 17.63 -3.37
N VAL A 39 1.39 17.35 -4.30
CA VAL A 39 0.62 16.11 -4.30
C VAL A 39 1.51 14.94 -4.71
N ARG A 40 1.39 13.83 -3.98
CA ARG A 40 2.17 12.59 -4.17
C ARG A 40 1.24 11.39 -4.08
N GLY A 41 1.60 10.30 -4.72
CA GLY A 41 0.89 9.02 -4.63
C GLY A 41 0.45 8.46 -5.97
N ASP A 42 -0.58 7.62 -5.92
CA ASP A 42 -1.13 6.95 -7.10
C ASP A 42 -1.73 7.93 -8.13
N ILE A 43 -2.01 7.41 -9.33
CA ILE A 43 -2.49 8.21 -10.45
C ILE A 43 -3.80 8.93 -10.15
N ARG A 44 -4.68 8.33 -9.35
CA ARG A 44 -5.95 8.92 -8.96
C ARG A 44 -5.73 10.09 -8.01
N THR A 45 -4.91 9.87 -6.98
CA THR A 45 -4.57 10.89 -5.98
C THR A 45 -3.95 12.08 -6.66
N VAL A 46 -2.94 11.90 -7.51
CA VAL A 46 -2.31 13.05 -8.15
C VAL A 46 -3.16 13.64 -9.26
N GLY A 47 -3.77 12.83 -10.11
CA GLY A 47 -4.66 13.30 -11.16
C GLY A 47 -5.83 14.16 -10.63
N MET A 48 -6.30 13.87 -9.41
CA MET A 48 -7.33 14.65 -8.69
C MET A 48 -6.75 15.68 -7.71
N ALA A 49 -5.49 16.12 -7.90
CA ALA A 49 -4.86 17.14 -7.06
C ALA A 49 -4.84 16.83 -5.55
N GLY A 50 -4.90 15.55 -5.18
CA GLY A 50 -4.95 15.09 -3.79
C GLY A 50 -6.25 15.45 -3.06
N ALA A 51 -7.31 15.78 -3.82
CA ALA A 51 -8.66 15.95 -3.30
C ALA A 51 -9.27 14.56 -3.09
N THR A 52 -8.92 13.94 -1.96
CA THR A 52 -9.29 12.55 -1.64
C THR A 52 -9.85 12.39 -0.22
N VAL A 53 -10.01 13.47 0.56
CA VAL A 53 -10.52 13.34 1.94
C VAL A 53 -11.98 12.90 1.93
N GLY A 54 -12.81 13.38 1.00
CA GLY A 54 -14.16 12.86 0.81
C GLY A 54 -14.22 11.54 0.03
N LEU A 55 -13.14 11.18 -0.69
CA LEU A 55 -13.04 10.04 -1.61
C LEU A 55 -11.82 9.15 -1.32
N GLY A 56 -11.84 8.39 -0.21
CA GLY A 56 -10.74 7.50 0.19
C GLY A 56 -10.77 6.13 -0.51
N ASP A 57 -10.74 6.09 -1.84
CA ASP A 57 -11.05 4.89 -2.65
C ASP A 57 -9.85 4.12 -3.23
N THR A 58 -8.64 4.38 -2.75
CA THR A 58 -7.39 3.65 -3.04
C THR A 58 -6.54 3.49 -1.77
N PHE A 59 -5.44 2.72 -1.83
CA PHE A 59 -4.48 2.71 -0.74
C PHE A 59 -3.94 4.11 -0.43
N PHE A 60 -3.54 4.91 -1.43
CA PHE A 60 -3.07 6.28 -1.17
C PHE A 60 -4.15 7.19 -0.63
N ALA A 61 -5.35 7.16 -1.20
CA ALA A 61 -6.44 7.98 -0.67
C ALA A 61 -6.77 7.60 0.79
N SER A 62 -6.59 6.33 1.18
CA SER A 62 -6.73 5.89 2.58
C SER A 62 -5.63 6.42 3.51
N THR A 63 -4.47 6.81 2.98
CA THR A 63 -3.42 7.47 3.77
C THR A 63 -3.84 8.87 4.23
N GLU A 64 -4.79 9.48 3.52
CA GLU A 64 -5.39 10.78 3.82
C GLU A 64 -6.63 10.66 4.69
N ASN A 65 -7.55 9.76 4.34
CA ASN A 65 -8.74 9.44 5.14
C ASN A 65 -9.01 7.93 5.13
N PRO A 66 -8.60 7.17 6.16
CA PRO A 66 -8.80 5.73 6.20
C PRO A 66 -10.27 5.31 6.19
N ALA A 67 -11.21 6.17 6.63
CA ALA A 67 -12.64 5.85 6.61
C ALA A 67 -13.18 5.60 5.19
N GLY A 68 -12.56 6.16 4.16
CA GLY A 68 -12.96 5.90 2.78
C GLY A 68 -12.80 4.44 2.36
N LEU A 69 -11.94 3.65 3.02
CA LEU A 69 -11.72 2.24 2.69
C LEU A 69 -13.01 1.41 2.74
N ALA A 70 -13.85 1.64 3.74
CA ALA A 70 -15.10 0.91 3.88
C ALA A 70 -16.26 1.57 3.10
N MET A 71 -16.14 2.86 2.76
CA MET A 71 -17.21 3.68 2.17
C MET A 71 -17.14 3.75 0.63
N THR A 72 -15.93 3.93 0.07
CA THR A 72 -15.75 4.32 -1.35
C THR A 72 -14.94 3.31 -2.17
N VAL A 73 -14.15 2.43 -1.54
CA VAL A 73 -13.47 1.32 -2.24
C VAL A 73 -14.53 0.29 -2.66
N LYS A 74 -14.49 -0.19 -3.91
CA LYS A 74 -15.47 -1.18 -4.39
C LYS A 74 -15.16 -2.60 -3.90
N THR A 75 -13.97 -3.12 -4.22
CA THR A 75 -13.58 -4.50 -3.91
C THR A 75 -12.14 -4.55 -3.40
N GLY A 76 -11.19 -4.17 -4.26
CA GLY A 76 -9.80 -4.00 -3.86
C GLY A 76 -8.96 -3.37 -4.96
N ASP A 77 -7.79 -2.90 -4.56
CA ASP A 77 -6.80 -2.26 -5.42
C ASP A 77 -5.41 -2.65 -4.93
N THR A 78 -4.52 -3.02 -5.84
CA THR A 78 -3.09 -3.13 -5.54
C THR A 78 -2.33 -2.33 -6.58
N HIS A 79 -1.35 -1.56 -6.14
CA HIS A 79 -0.56 -0.73 -7.04
C HIS A 79 0.87 -0.58 -6.58
N VAL A 80 1.72 -0.30 -7.56
CA VAL A 80 3.07 0.24 -7.41
C VAL A 80 3.11 1.52 -8.22
N THR A 81 3.60 2.59 -7.61
CA THR A 81 3.68 3.92 -8.23
C THR A 81 5.07 4.50 -8.05
N SER A 82 5.51 5.23 -9.06
CA SER A 82 6.69 6.09 -9.04
C SER A 82 6.28 7.53 -9.32
N ASN A 83 6.81 8.47 -8.55
CA ASN A 83 6.71 9.91 -8.77
C ASN A 83 8.11 10.48 -8.97
N ASP A 84 8.29 11.26 -10.04
CA ASP A 84 9.53 11.96 -10.35
C ASP A 84 9.27 13.46 -10.26
N ILE A 85 9.82 14.11 -9.23
CA ILE A 85 9.49 15.50 -8.88
C ILE A 85 10.70 16.41 -9.10
N GLU A 86 10.52 17.43 -9.92
CA GLU A 86 11.43 18.55 -10.09
C GLU A 86 10.88 19.76 -9.32
N ASP A 87 11.50 20.08 -8.19
CA ASP A 87 11.12 21.23 -7.36
C ASP A 87 12.35 22.05 -6.97
N PRO A 88 12.73 23.06 -7.78
CA PRO A 88 13.85 23.96 -7.48
C PRO A 88 13.75 24.67 -6.13
N TYR A 89 12.57 24.80 -5.51
CA TYR A 89 12.45 25.37 -4.16
C TYR A 89 13.04 24.44 -3.09
N LEU A 90 13.00 23.12 -3.33
CA LEU A 90 13.55 22.11 -2.43
C LEU A 90 14.98 21.74 -2.80
N GLN A 91 15.23 21.33 -4.05
CA GLN A 91 16.54 20.86 -4.50
C GLN A 91 16.80 21.24 -5.95
N ASN A 92 18.05 21.19 -6.38
CA ASN A 92 18.39 21.54 -7.77
C ASN A 92 17.67 20.61 -8.77
N ALA A 93 17.02 21.19 -9.80
CA ALA A 93 16.25 20.47 -10.80
C ALA A 93 17.05 19.38 -11.56
N ALA A 94 18.38 19.49 -11.60
CA ALA A 94 19.25 18.43 -12.15
C ALA A 94 19.23 17.13 -11.33
N TYR A 95 18.70 17.17 -10.12
CA TYR A 95 18.53 16.02 -9.23
C TYR A 95 17.04 15.94 -8.88
N PRO A 96 16.21 15.22 -9.66
CA PRO A 96 14.80 15.05 -9.33
C PRO A 96 14.61 14.18 -8.07
N ILE A 97 13.54 14.45 -7.32
CA ILE A 97 13.12 13.62 -6.19
C ILE A 97 12.35 12.43 -6.74
N HIS A 98 12.95 11.25 -6.66
CA HIS A 98 12.29 9.99 -6.99
C HIS A 98 11.64 9.40 -5.75
N LEU A 99 10.32 9.23 -5.81
CA LEU A 99 9.52 8.59 -4.76
C LEU A 99 8.85 7.35 -5.30
N SER A 100 8.74 6.34 -4.46
CA SER A 100 8.04 5.11 -4.79
C SER A 100 7.14 4.67 -3.66
N SER A 101 6.16 3.86 -4.05
CA SER A 101 5.16 3.34 -3.15
C SER A 101 4.53 2.08 -3.70
N ALA A 102 4.13 1.20 -2.81
CA ALA A 102 3.39 0.01 -3.13
C ALA A 102 2.35 -0.23 -2.06
N GLY A 103 1.12 -0.58 -2.44
CA GLY A 103 0.08 -0.80 -1.46
C GLY A 103 -1.08 -1.61 -2.00
N ALA A 104 -1.88 -2.07 -1.05
CA ALA A 104 -3.10 -2.80 -1.28
C ALA A 104 -4.22 -2.19 -0.41
N ALA A 105 -5.40 -2.07 -0.98
CA ALA A 105 -6.64 -1.73 -0.29
C ALA A 105 -7.71 -2.78 -0.61
N LEU A 106 -8.51 -3.14 0.37
CA LEU A 106 -9.56 -4.15 0.27
C LEU A 106 -10.81 -3.65 0.99
N ASN A 107 -11.98 -3.84 0.41
CA ASN A 107 -13.26 -3.61 1.07
C ASN A 107 -13.98 -4.95 1.28
N LEU A 108 -14.08 -5.35 2.54
CA LEU A 108 -14.77 -6.54 3.03
C LEU A 108 -15.94 -6.08 3.90
N TYR A 109 -16.97 -5.52 3.26
CA TYR A 109 -18.07 -4.86 3.95
C TYR A 109 -18.57 -5.67 5.16
N PRO A 110 -18.78 -5.05 6.35
CA PRO A 110 -18.76 -3.60 6.58
C PRO A 110 -17.37 -3.03 6.90
N TRP A 111 -16.29 -3.78 6.65
CA TRP A 111 -14.92 -3.40 6.97
C TRP A 111 -14.11 -3.03 5.71
N GLY A 112 -13.17 -2.11 5.86
CA GLY A 112 -12.14 -1.82 4.86
C GLY A 112 -10.75 -1.97 5.46
N PHE A 113 -9.80 -2.47 4.70
CA PHE A 113 -8.43 -2.69 5.12
C PHE A 113 -7.45 -2.14 4.09
N SER A 114 -6.30 -1.66 4.53
CA SER A 114 -5.20 -1.34 3.63
C SER A 114 -3.86 -1.65 4.26
N ILE A 115 -2.88 -2.01 3.43
CA ILE A 115 -1.49 -2.18 3.84
C ILE A 115 -0.58 -1.75 2.71
N GLY A 116 0.54 -1.12 3.05
CA GLY A 116 1.52 -0.75 2.04
C GLY A 116 2.69 0.02 2.59
N SER A 117 3.57 0.40 1.69
CA SER A 117 4.70 1.28 1.95
C SER A 117 4.68 2.46 0.99
N LEU A 118 5.16 3.60 1.47
CA LEU A 118 5.41 4.76 0.63
C LEU A 118 6.66 5.49 1.10
N THR A 119 7.26 6.25 0.20
CA THR A 119 8.34 7.17 0.51
C THR A 119 7.75 8.58 0.48
N PRO A 120 7.08 9.05 1.56
CA PRO A 120 6.40 10.33 1.53
C PRO A 120 7.35 11.50 1.38
N TYR A 121 8.62 11.38 1.79
CA TYR A 121 9.60 12.47 1.73
C TYR A 121 10.97 11.96 1.35
N ARG A 122 11.62 12.71 0.47
CA ARG A 122 13.02 12.56 0.15
C ARG A 122 13.56 13.93 -0.26
N GLU A 123 14.74 14.27 0.20
CA GLU A 123 15.53 15.39 -0.31
C GLU A 123 16.98 14.92 -0.36
N GLY A 124 17.64 15.08 -1.50
CA GLY A 124 18.99 14.60 -1.68
C GLY A 124 19.67 15.20 -2.90
N GLN A 125 20.89 15.70 -2.71
CA GLN A 125 21.71 16.29 -3.77
C GLN A 125 23.20 16.25 -3.40
N PRO A 126 24.11 16.32 -4.37
CA PRO A 126 25.52 16.53 -4.10
C PRO A 126 25.78 17.96 -3.61
N TYR A 127 26.65 18.06 -2.61
CA TYR A 127 27.19 19.29 -2.07
C TYR A 127 28.68 19.36 -2.36
N TRP A 128 29.12 20.54 -2.75
CA TRP A 128 30.53 20.82 -2.96
C TRP A 128 31.07 21.49 -1.71
N GLN A 129 31.70 20.72 -0.85
CA GLN A 129 32.44 21.32 0.25
C GLN A 129 33.72 21.92 -0.34
N ALA A 130 33.97 23.20 -0.06
CA ALA A 130 35.31 23.75 -0.21
C ALA A 130 36.21 22.89 0.67
N SER A 131 36.98 22.00 0.05
CA SER A 131 37.98 21.22 0.77
C SER A 131 39.03 22.17 1.33
N ASP A 132 39.81 21.65 2.27
CA ASP A 132 41.02 22.26 2.81
C ASP A 132 41.64 23.27 1.81
N PRO A 133 41.81 24.56 2.20
CA PRO A 133 42.38 25.58 1.32
C PRO A 133 43.72 25.17 0.68
N ALA A 134 44.40 24.16 1.23
CA ALA A 134 45.61 23.57 0.65
C ALA A 134 45.41 22.68 -0.60
N THR A 135 44.24 22.07 -0.81
CA THR A 135 44.06 21.03 -1.85
C THR A 135 43.33 21.48 -3.10
N SER A 136 42.59 22.59 -3.07
CA SER A 136 41.72 23.08 -4.17
C SER A 136 40.73 22.05 -4.74
N ALA A 137 40.69 20.83 -4.20
CA ALA A 137 39.97 19.69 -4.73
C ALA A 137 38.56 19.66 -4.16
N VAL A 138 37.62 20.23 -4.90
CA VAL A 138 36.21 20.20 -4.52
C VAL A 138 35.74 18.74 -4.48
N ALA A 139 35.56 18.20 -3.27
CA ALA A 139 35.03 16.85 -3.11
C ALA A 139 33.49 16.92 -3.12
N ALA A 140 32.88 16.22 -4.07
CA ALA A 140 31.43 16.01 -4.06
C ALA A 140 31.07 15.13 -2.86
N ARG A 141 30.15 15.63 -2.05
CA ARG A 141 29.58 14.94 -0.90
C ARG A 141 28.10 14.77 -1.15
N ASN A 142 27.58 13.54 -1.17
CA ASN A 142 26.15 13.34 -1.32
C ASN A 142 25.50 13.29 0.05
N TYR A 143 24.36 13.98 0.14
CA TYR A 143 23.46 13.87 1.27
C TYR A 143 22.12 13.39 0.74
N ASP A 144 21.55 12.37 1.37
CA ASP A 144 20.21 11.88 1.09
C ASP A 144 19.47 11.70 2.40
N LEU A 145 18.34 12.37 2.54
CA LEU A 145 17.42 12.20 3.64
C LEU A 145 16.11 11.67 3.08
N THR A 146 15.72 10.50 3.54
CA THR A 146 14.56 9.77 3.04
C THR A 146 13.70 9.29 4.20
N LEU A 147 12.39 9.53 4.15
CA LEU A 147 11.42 8.88 5.03
C LEU A 147 10.70 7.78 4.26
N HIS A 148 10.78 6.57 4.78
CA HIS A 148 9.92 5.46 4.36
C HIS A 148 8.84 5.24 5.41
N GLU A 149 7.60 5.06 5.00
CA GLU A 149 6.49 4.73 5.90
C GLU A 149 5.87 3.42 5.50
N TYR A 150 5.64 2.55 6.48
CA TYR A 150 4.79 1.38 6.38
C TYR A 150 3.47 1.69 7.06
N ARG A 151 2.36 1.44 6.35
CA ARG A 151 1.03 1.77 6.84
C ARG A 151 0.14 0.54 6.84
N ALA A 152 -0.67 0.43 7.88
CA ALA A 152 -1.75 -0.54 7.98
C ALA A 152 -3.00 0.18 8.47
N SER A 153 -4.09 0.06 7.74
CA SER A 153 -5.33 0.78 8.04
C SER A 153 -6.52 -0.17 8.14
N VAL A 154 -7.47 0.20 8.99
CA VAL A 154 -8.76 -0.45 9.14
C VAL A 154 -9.86 0.61 9.20
N ALA A 155 -10.99 0.32 8.59
CA ALA A 155 -12.19 1.15 8.66
C ALA A 155 -13.44 0.30 8.78
N ARG A 156 -14.50 0.90 9.32
CA ARG A 156 -15.80 0.24 9.46
C ARG A 156 -16.94 1.21 9.18
N VAL A 157 -17.99 0.68 8.57
CA VAL A 157 -19.28 1.35 8.36
C VAL A 157 -20.24 1.14 9.55
N PHE A 158 -20.99 2.19 9.88
CA PHE A 158 -21.94 2.33 10.98
C PHE A 158 -23.19 3.11 10.53
N TRP A 159 -24.23 3.10 11.37
CA TRP A 159 -25.47 3.89 11.20
C TRP A 159 -26.14 3.70 9.85
N ASP A 160 -26.54 2.47 9.53
CA ASP A 160 -27.24 2.12 8.30
C ASP A 160 -26.51 2.67 7.06
N ASP A 161 -25.23 2.36 6.99
CA ASP A 161 -24.35 2.73 5.89
C ASP A 161 -24.01 4.21 5.72
N ARG A 162 -24.31 5.05 6.73
CA ARG A 162 -24.09 6.49 6.63
C ARG A 162 -22.77 6.99 7.19
N LEU A 163 -22.18 6.31 8.17
CA LEU A 163 -20.92 6.76 8.76
C LEU A 163 -19.86 5.68 8.58
N SER A 164 -18.69 6.05 8.08
CA SER A 164 -17.49 5.24 8.21
C SER A 164 -16.49 5.92 9.14
N VAL A 165 -15.80 5.13 9.95
CA VAL A 165 -14.67 5.58 10.78
C VAL A 165 -13.49 4.67 10.49
N GLY A 166 -12.31 5.26 10.35
CA GLY A 166 -11.07 4.54 10.08
C GLY A 166 -9.91 5.00 10.94
N LEU A 167 -8.95 4.08 11.11
CA LEU A 167 -7.69 4.30 11.78
C LEU A 167 -6.57 3.67 10.95
N SER A 168 -5.46 4.38 10.83
CA SER A 168 -4.22 3.92 10.20
C SER A 168 -3.09 3.98 11.22
N PHE A 169 -2.34 2.90 11.33
CA PHE A 169 -1.06 2.86 12.04
C PHE A 169 0.06 3.10 11.03
N ASN A 170 0.95 4.05 11.36
CA ASN A 170 2.05 4.46 10.49
C ASN A 170 3.37 4.18 11.20
N LEU A 171 4.20 3.30 10.64
CA LEU A 171 5.58 3.09 11.07
C LEU A 171 6.53 3.79 10.09
N GLY A 172 7.01 4.97 10.47
CA GLY A 172 8.00 5.70 9.68
C GLY A 172 9.42 5.34 10.08
N ILE A 173 10.30 5.23 9.09
CA ILE A 173 11.74 5.04 9.22
C ILE A 173 12.41 6.14 8.41
N ALA A 174 12.90 7.17 9.11
CA ALA A 174 13.72 8.21 8.51
C ALA A 174 15.16 7.69 8.42
N ARG A 175 15.77 7.80 7.24
CA ARG A 175 17.16 7.45 6.98
C ARG A 175 17.88 8.67 6.46
N GLU A 176 19.05 8.93 7.03
CA GLU A 176 19.97 9.93 6.55
C GLU A 176 21.26 9.24 6.11
N THR A 177 21.69 9.53 4.89
CA THR A 177 22.88 8.94 4.29
C THR A 177 23.82 10.06 3.86
N TYR A 178 25.04 9.97 4.37
CA TYR A 178 26.17 10.77 3.96
C TYR A 178 27.12 9.90 3.14
N SER A 179 27.51 10.34 1.94
CA SER A 179 28.60 9.68 1.20
C SER A 179 29.61 10.66 0.65
N GLN A 180 30.88 10.26 0.72
CA GLN A 180 32.02 10.89 0.08
C GLN A 180 32.93 9.78 -0.48
N PRO A 181 33.88 10.07 -1.39
CA PRO A 181 34.80 9.05 -1.88
C PRO A 181 35.49 8.28 -0.72
N GLY A 182 35.27 6.97 -0.66
CA GLY A 182 35.86 6.08 0.35
C GLY A 182 35.16 6.05 1.72
N MET A 183 34.03 6.75 1.91
CA MET A 183 33.30 6.72 3.18
C MET A 183 31.79 6.94 2.98
N GLU A 184 31.00 6.06 3.58
CA GLU A 184 29.54 6.16 3.65
C GLU A 184 29.10 5.99 5.10
N ILE A 185 28.26 6.91 5.58
CA ILE A 185 27.70 6.89 6.93
C ILE A 185 26.20 6.97 6.78
N SER A 186 25.48 6.03 7.38
CA SER A 186 24.01 6.03 7.37
C SER A 186 23.48 5.93 8.79
N GLN A 187 22.46 6.71 9.10
CA GLN A 187 21.74 6.69 10.36
C GLN A 187 20.25 6.53 10.09
N SER A 188 19.53 5.96 11.06
CA SER A 188 18.08 5.82 10.94
C SER A 188 17.38 6.09 12.26
N SER A 189 16.17 6.62 12.17
CA SER A 189 15.26 6.87 13.29
C SER A 189 13.90 6.30 12.94
N THR A 190 13.28 5.60 13.90
CA THR A 190 11.96 4.98 13.71
C THR A 190 10.93 5.68 14.59
N ARG A 191 9.75 5.95 14.04
CA ARG A 191 8.64 6.57 14.77
C ARG A 191 7.31 5.93 14.39
N ALA A 192 6.50 5.63 15.40
CA ALA A 192 5.10 5.28 15.21
C ALA A 192 4.23 6.55 15.22
N GLY A 193 3.27 6.60 14.30
CA GLY A 193 2.24 7.62 14.21
C GLY A 193 0.90 6.99 13.87
N PHE A 194 -0.13 7.83 13.76
CA PHE A 194 -1.45 7.37 13.37
C PHE A 194 -2.17 8.40 12.49
N THR A 195 -3.10 7.89 11.68
CA THR A 195 -4.08 8.70 10.96
C THR A 195 -5.47 8.25 11.37
N TRP A 196 -6.31 9.18 11.78
CA TRP A 196 -7.73 8.95 12.00
C TRP A 196 -8.56 9.56 10.88
N GLY A 197 -9.67 8.93 10.54
CA GLY A 197 -10.57 9.40 9.50
C GLY A 197 -12.02 9.11 9.81
N SER A 198 -12.92 9.94 9.28
CA SER A 198 -14.36 9.71 9.25
C SER A 198 -14.94 10.17 7.92
N THR A 199 -16.01 9.50 7.47
CA THR A 199 -16.75 9.87 6.26
C THR A 199 -18.23 9.68 6.52
N TYR A 200 -19.00 10.77 6.41
CA TYR A 200 -20.45 10.75 6.53
C TYR A 200 -21.12 10.89 5.16
N GLN A 201 -22.06 10.01 4.85
CA GLN A 201 -22.82 10.01 3.63
C GLN A 201 -24.18 10.69 3.81
N PHE A 202 -24.35 11.77 3.08
CA PHE A 202 -25.62 12.46 2.90
C PHE A 202 -26.44 11.81 1.76
N PRO A 203 -27.75 12.15 1.69
CA PRO A 203 -28.56 11.81 0.51
C PRO A 203 -27.89 12.26 -0.79
N LYS A 204 -28.21 11.57 -1.89
CA LYS A 204 -27.63 11.84 -3.23
C LYS A 204 -26.11 11.65 -3.30
N ARG A 205 -25.55 10.81 -2.42
CA ARG A 205 -24.14 10.35 -2.47
C ARG A 205 -23.14 11.50 -2.38
N LEU A 206 -23.49 12.47 -1.56
CA LEU A 206 -22.57 13.50 -1.07
C LEU A 206 -21.87 12.95 0.17
N LEU A 207 -20.56 13.08 0.23
CA LEU A 207 -19.70 12.50 1.26
C LEU A 207 -18.94 13.63 1.95
N LEU A 208 -19.12 13.78 3.26
CA LEU A 208 -18.30 14.68 4.07
C LEU A 208 -17.23 13.86 4.77
N GLY A 209 -15.98 14.06 4.36
CA GLY A 209 -14.81 13.46 4.97
C GLY A 209 -14.15 14.41 5.96
N ALA A 210 -13.62 13.86 7.05
CA ALA A 210 -12.71 14.55 7.95
C ALA A 210 -11.59 13.62 8.37
N SER A 211 -10.36 14.13 8.48
CA SER A 211 -9.21 13.33 8.90
C SER A 211 -8.20 14.12 9.73
N TYR A 212 -7.40 13.38 10.49
CA TYR A 212 -6.28 13.89 11.26
C TYR A 212 -5.09 12.93 11.17
N ALA A 213 -3.92 13.43 10.79
CA ALA A 213 -2.66 12.72 10.84
C ALA A 213 -1.77 13.33 11.92
N SER A 214 -1.23 12.49 12.81
CA SER A 214 -0.35 12.91 13.90
C SER A 214 0.98 13.45 13.39
N ALA A 215 1.52 14.48 14.05
CA ALA A 215 2.90 14.90 13.83
C ALA A 215 3.88 13.78 14.21
N ALA A 216 5.05 13.76 13.57
CA ALA A 216 6.14 12.84 13.90
C ALA A 216 7.48 13.59 13.97
N TYR A 217 8.33 13.16 14.87
CA TYR A 217 9.67 13.70 15.07
C TYR A 217 10.67 12.55 15.09
N TYR A 218 11.67 12.65 14.22
CA TYR A 218 12.71 11.65 14.03
C TYR A 218 14.03 12.23 14.51
N LYS A 219 14.60 11.63 15.56
CA LYS A 219 15.85 12.07 16.16
C LYS A 219 16.97 11.15 15.71
N PHE A 220 18.01 11.73 15.13
CA PHE A 220 19.24 11.02 14.79
C PHE A 220 20.27 11.22 15.90
N GLU A 221 20.96 10.15 16.28
CA GLU A 221 22.00 10.20 17.31
C GLU A 221 23.34 9.95 16.63
N PRO A 222 24.03 11.03 16.19
CA PRO A 222 25.25 10.86 15.45
C PRO A 222 26.36 10.29 16.33
N ASP A 223 27.07 9.29 15.80
CA ASP A 223 28.31 8.83 16.41
C ASP A 223 29.36 9.94 16.25
N ALA A 224 29.64 10.63 17.36
CA ALA A 224 30.56 11.76 17.42
C ALA A 224 31.98 11.43 16.92
N ARG A 225 32.35 10.15 16.80
CA ARG A 225 33.68 9.73 16.31
C ARG A 225 33.76 9.67 14.79
N THR A 226 32.66 9.35 14.12
CA THR A 226 32.62 9.07 12.68
C THR A 226 31.86 10.14 11.91
N THR A 227 30.98 10.88 12.59
CA THR A 227 30.05 11.80 11.98
C THR A 227 30.56 13.25 12.01
N PRO A 228 30.65 13.95 10.87
CA PRO A 228 30.91 15.40 10.86
C PRO A 228 29.86 16.14 11.71
N GLN A 229 30.31 17.06 12.57
CA GLN A 229 29.39 17.82 13.42
C GLN A 229 28.42 18.69 12.61
N GLY A 230 27.16 18.71 13.05
CA GLY A 230 26.09 19.49 12.40
C GLY A 230 25.82 19.03 10.98
N PHE A 231 25.99 17.73 10.71
CA PHE A 231 25.64 17.14 9.43
C PHE A 231 24.27 16.48 9.48
N PHE A 232 24.03 15.73 10.55
CA PHE A 232 22.78 15.03 10.78
C PHE A 232 21.73 15.95 11.40
N GLN A 233 20.58 16.00 10.75
CA GLN A 233 19.45 16.85 11.15
C GLN A 233 18.27 15.97 11.52
N GLU A 234 17.69 16.25 12.67
CA GLU A 234 16.40 15.70 13.05
C GLU A 234 15.35 16.02 11.97
N MET A 235 14.28 15.23 11.87
CA MET A 235 13.22 15.46 10.89
C MET A 235 11.88 15.71 11.60
N ASP A 236 11.26 16.85 11.29
CA ASP A 236 9.96 17.28 11.81
C ASP A 236 8.89 17.07 10.71
N VAL A 237 7.94 16.15 10.94
CA VAL A 237 6.73 15.96 10.10
C VAL A 237 5.55 16.61 10.81
N PRO A 238 4.87 17.60 10.21
CA PRO A 238 3.76 18.32 10.84
C PRO A 238 2.54 17.41 11.03
N SER A 239 1.68 17.77 11.99
CA SER A 239 0.31 17.25 12.02
C SER A 239 -0.49 17.82 10.85
N ARG A 240 -1.52 17.09 10.41
CA ARG A 240 -2.39 17.53 9.33
C ARG A 240 -3.85 17.25 9.66
N ILE A 241 -4.71 18.19 9.34
CA ILE A 241 -6.18 18.03 9.39
C ILE A 241 -6.70 18.16 7.96
N GLY A 242 -7.61 17.29 7.56
CA GLY A 242 -8.29 17.34 6.28
C GLY A 242 -9.80 17.46 6.46
N LEU A 243 -10.44 18.28 5.63
CA LEU A 243 -11.90 18.31 5.45
C LEU A 243 -12.20 18.19 3.95
N GLY A 244 -13.10 17.28 3.57
CA GLY A 244 -13.40 17.01 2.17
C GLY A 244 -14.89 16.85 1.90
N LEU A 245 -15.35 17.32 0.74
CA LEU A 245 -16.70 17.11 0.22
C LEU A 245 -16.63 16.34 -1.10
N GLY A 246 -16.90 15.05 -1.03
CA GLY A 246 -16.95 14.15 -2.18
C GLY A 246 -18.36 14.05 -2.76
N TRP A 247 -18.45 13.79 -4.07
CA TRP A 247 -19.70 13.51 -4.76
C TRP A 247 -19.52 12.38 -5.77
N ILE A 248 -20.36 11.35 -5.65
CA ILE A 248 -20.33 10.16 -6.53
C ILE A 248 -21.75 9.93 -7.08
N PRO A 249 -22.19 10.67 -8.11
CA PRO A 249 -23.52 10.49 -8.68
C PRO A 249 -23.68 9.13 -9.39
N ASN A 250 -22.62 8.46 -9.78
CA ASN A 250 -22.62 7.12 -10.38
C ASN A 250 -21.20 6.55 -10.40
N ARG A 251 -21.02 5.35 -10.98
CA ARG A 251 -19.71 4.72 -11.12
C ARG A 251 -18.76 5.38 -12.14
N PHE A 252 -19.25 6.28 -12.99
CA PHE A 252 -18.49 6.91 -14.07
C PHE A 252 -17.92 8.27 -13.71
N PHE A 253 -18.54 9.00 -12.79
CA PHE A 253 -18.11 10.34 -12.40
C PHE A 253 -17.93 10.44 -10.89
N ARG A 254 -16.84 11.11 -10.47
CA ARG A 254 -16.57 11.44 -9.08
C ARG A 254 -15.90 12.81 -9.02
N SER A 255 -16.17 13.56 -7.97
CA SER A 255 -15.48 14.82 -7.68
C SER A 255 -15.29 15.01 -6.19
N ASP A 256 -14.24 15.73 -5.80
CA ASP A 256 -13.95 16.07 -4.41
C ASP A 256 -13.43 17.50 -4.30
N LEU A 257 -13.83 18.17 -3.22
CA LEU A 257 -13.26 19.44 -2.78
C LEU A 257 -12.68 19.22 -1.38
N THR A 258 -11.38 19.35 -1.24
CA THR A 258 -10.68 19.15 0.04
C THR A 258 -9.96 20.42 0.47
N VAL A 259 -9.92 20.69 1.77
CA VAL A 259 -9.03 21.68 2.38
C VAL A 259 -8.17 20.98 3.42
N TYR A 260 -6.85 21.11 3.28
CA TYR A 260 -5.91 20.68 4.31
C TYR A 260 -5.45 21.85 5.17
N GLY A 261 -5.40 21.61 6.48
CA GLY A 261 -4.70 22.43 7.46
C GLY A 261 -3.43 21.72 7.89
N ILE A 262 -2.28 22.35 7.68
CA ILE A 262 -0.97 21.76 7.99
C ILE A 262 -0.35 22.51 9.17
N GLY A 263 0.03 21.78 10.21
CA GLY A 263 0.63 22.32 11.42
C GLY A 263 1.98 23.00 11.18
N ALA A 264 2.35 23.93 12.06
CA ALA A 264 3.65 24.59 12.00
C ALA A 264 4.79 23.64 12.43
N THR A 265 5.96 23.85 11.84
CA THR A 265 7.25 23.22 12.15
C THR A 265 8.32 24.32 12.27
N PRO A 266 8.21 25.25 13.23
CA PRO A 266 8.96 26.51 13.23
C PRO A 266 10.48 26.37 13.41
N ARG A 267 10.95 25.16 13.75
CA ARG A 267 12.38 24.86 13.85
C ARG A 267 12.96 24.36 12.53
N ALA A 268 12.13 24.01 11.56
CA ALA A 268 12.58 23.29 10.40
C ALA A 268 13.25 24.18 9.33
N GLY A 269 14.20 23.61 8.61
CA GLY A 269 14.89 24.20 7.48
C GLY A 269 14.98 23.24 6.30
N LEU A 270 15.59 23.70 5.21
CA LEU A 270 15.82 22.91 4.00
C LEU A 270 17.26 22.41 3.95
N LEU A 271 17.52 21.30 3.25
CA LEU A 271 18.89 20.84 3.05
C LEU A 271 19.65 21.74 2.07
N ARG A 272 18.96 22.28 1.06
CA ARG A 272 19.49 23.29 0.12
C ARG A 272 20.01 24.53 0.83
N ASP A 273 19.23 25.12 1.72
CA ASP A 273 19.65 26.30 2.49
C ASP A 273 19.00 26.30 3.88
N GLN A 274 19.82 26.10 4.92
CA GLN A 274 19.34 26.08 6.30
C GLN A 274 18.96 27.46 6.85
N ASN A 275 19.42 28.55 6.23
CA ASN A 275 19.07 29.90 6.66
C ASN A 275 17.61 30.19 6.34
N VAL A 276 17.08 29.54 5.30
CA VAL A 276 15.67 29.56 4.93
C VAL A 276 14.88 28.71 5.92
N THR A 277 14.00 29.37 6.69
CA THR A 277 13.06 28.68 7.56
C THR A 277 11.93 28.05 6.74
N ALA A 278 11.52 26.85 7.11
CA ALA A 278 10.39 26.15 6.52
C ALA A 278 9.32 25.83 7.59
N GLY A 279 8.06 26.12 7.28
CA GLY A 279 6.91 25.73 8.08
C GLY A 279 6.65 26.57 9.33
N ASN A 280 7.07 27.84 9.37
CA ASN A 280 6.85 28.72 10.53
C ASN A 280 5.38 28.87 10.94
N ASN A 281 4.47 28.80 9.97
CA ASN A 281 3.05 29.05 10.16
C ASN A 281 2.22 27.82 9.82
N PHE A 282 1.02 27.77 10.40
CA PHE A 282 -0.05 26.92 9.92
C PHE A 282 -0.44 27.35 8.50
N THR A 283 -0.65 26.40 7.59
CA THR A 283 -1.05 26.69 6.22
C THR A 283 -2.33 25.99 5.83
N LEU A 284 -3.11 26.65 4.97
CA LEU A 284 -4.32 26.09 4.37
C LEU A 284 -4.07 25.79 2.89
N GLN A 285 -4.59 24.67 2.42
CA GLN A 285 -4.41 24.20 1.04
C GLN A 285 -5.71 23.65 0.48
N PRO A 286 -6.50 24.46 -0.24
CA PRO A 286 -7.66 24.00 -0.96
C PRO A 286 -7.25 23.20 -2.20
N ARG A 287 -8.02 22.16 -2.49
CA ARG A 287 -7.81 21.19 -3.57
C ARG A 287 -9.16 20.84 -4.16
N ALA A 288 -9.22 20.73 -5.49
CA ALA A 288 -10.39 20.25 -6.19
C ALA A 288 -9.95 19.24 -7.25
N GLY A 289 -10.69 18.14 -7.36
CA GLY A 289 -10.38 17.08 -8.30
C GLY A 289 -11.64 16.39 -8.80
N ALA A 290 -11.55 15.84 -10.01
CA ALA A 290 -12.60 15.03 -10.59
C ALA A 290 -12.00 13.86 -11.38
N SER A 291 -12.79 12.79 -11.49
CA SER A 291 -12.50 11.62 -12.31
C SER A 291 -13.68 11.30 -13.21
N TYR A 292 -13.39 10.89 -14.43
CA TYR A 292 -14.40 10.48 -15.40
C TYR A 292 -13.99 9.21 -16.16
N VAL A 293 -14.84 8.20 -16.14
CA VAL A 293 -14.68 6.98 -16.93
C VAL A 293 -15.22 7.24 -18.34
N PHE A 294 -14.33 7.44 -19.31
CA PHE A 294 -14.70 7.73 -20.69
C PHE A 294 -14.87 6.48 -21.57
N ALA A 295 -14.38 5.34 -21.10
CA ALA A 295 -14.56 4.04 -21.76
C ALA A 295 -14.84 2.96 -20.70
N ASP A 296 -15.95 2.24 -20.82
CA ASP A 296 -16.32 1.15 -19.91
C ASP A 296 -16.83 -0.06 -20.69
N TYR A 297 -15.92 -1.00 -20.92
CA TYR A 297 -16.16 -2.29 -21.56
C TYR A 297 -15.81 -3.43 -20.59
N ARG A 298 -16.24 -4.65 -20.92
CA ARG A 298 -16.09 -5.83 -20.05
C ARG A 298 -14.66 -6.05 -19.53
N ASN A 299 -13.65 -5.86 -20.38
CA ASN A 299 -12.24 -6.08 -20.05
C ASN A 299 -11.39 -4.83 -20.31
N VAL A 300 -12.00 -3.69 -20.61
CA VAL A 300 -11.26 -2.46 -20.91
C VAL A 300 -11.97 -1.30 -20.24
N ARG A 301 -11.26 -0.57 -19.39
CA ARG A 301 -11.76 0.68 -18.80
C ARG A 301 -10.73 1.79 -18.97
N GLY A 302 -11.19 2.96 -19.39
CA GLY A 302 -10.40 4.17 -19.48
C GLY A 302 -10.97 5.24 -18.56
N THR A 303 -10.11 5.78 -17.69
CA THR A 303 -10.46 6.84 -16.74
C THR A 303 -9.53 8.02 -16.94
N VAL A 304 -10.09 9.23 -16.97
CA VAL A 304 -9.32 10.48 -16.94
C VAL A 304 -9.53 11.16 -15.60
N PHE A 305 -8.49 11.80 -15.09
CA PHE A 305 -8.49 12.57 -13.87
C PHE A 305 -8.02 13.99 -14.18
N ALA A 306 -8.61 14.97 -13.51
CA ALA A 306 -8.17 16.35 -13.58
C ALA A 306 -8.37 17.02 -12.23
N GLY A 307 -7.48 17.96 -11.89
CA GLY A 307 -7.55 18.66 -10.62
C GLY A 307 -6.72 19.93 -10.59
N SER A 308 -6.90 20.68 -9.52
CA SER A 308 -6.08 21.85 -9.21
C SER A 308 -6.01 22.03 -7.70
N TYR A 309 -4.88 22.57 -7.24
CA TYR A 309 -4.72 22.92 -5.84
C TYR A 309 -3.88 24.18 -5.66
N PHE A 310 -4.16 24.89 -4.57
CA PHE A 310 -3.35 26.01 -4.14
C PHE A 310 -2.41 25.57 -3.03
N GLU A 311 -1.12 25.59 -3.36
CA GLU A 311 -0.03 25.34 -2.44
C GLU A 311 0.39 26.64 -1.78
N THR A 312 -0.04 26.85 -0.54
CA THR A 312 0.55 27.90 0.31
C THR A 312 2.00 27.53 0.62
N SER A 313 2.94 28.35 0.15
CA SER A 313 4.37 28.13 0.39
C SER A 313 4.64 28.07 1.89
N ARG A 314 5.37 27.03 2.29
CA ARG A 314 5.89 26.89 3.66
C ARG A 314 7.34 27.36 3.76
N ILE A 315 7.96 27.74 2.65
CA ILE A 315 9.37 28.13 2.58
C ILE A 315 9.44 29.65 2.61
N SER A 316 10.16 30.22 3.58
CA SER A 316 10.26 31.67 3.73
C SER A 316 10.85 32.33 2.47
N GLY A 317 10.15 33.34 1.95
CA GLY A 317 10.57 34.09 0.76
C GLY A 317 10.14 33.47 -0.57
N GLU A 318 9.66 32.22 -0.59
CA GLU A 318 9.17 31.58 -1.80
C GLU A 318 7.67 31.83 -2.00
N ALA A 319 7.26 31.98 -3.27
CA ALA A 319 5.88 32.24 -3.62
C ALA A 319 4.99 30.99 -3.48
N SER A 320 3.72 31.20 -3.16
CA SER A 320 2.70 30.15 -3.22
C SER A 320 2.42 29.77 -4.67
N ARG A 321 2.05 28.50 -4.91
CA ARG A 321 1.89 27.95 -6.26
C ARG A 321 0.44 27.52 -6.51
N LEU A 322 -0.07 27.82 -7.69
CA LEU A 322 -1.29 27.19 -8.21
C LEU A 322 -0.87 26.04 -9.11
N HIS A 323 -1.33 24.85 -8.78
CA HIS A 323 -1.02 23.62 -9.49
C HIS A 323 -2.19 23.20 -10.37
N ALA A 324 -1.87 22.61 -11.52
CA ALA A 324 -2.80 21.93 -12.38
C ALA A 324 -2.35 20.47 -12.53
N THR A 325 -3.29 19.54 -12.34
CA THR A 325 -3.01 18.11 -12.36
C THR A 325 -3.88 17.40 -13.39
N SER A 326 -3.33 16.36 -14.00
CA SER A 326 -4.04 15.50 -14.93
C SER A 326 -3.53 14.07 -14.82
N GLY A 327 -4.42 13.10 -15.03
CA GLY A 327 -4.05 11.70 -15.07
C GLY A 327 -4.87 10.90 -16.07
N LEU A 328 -4.31 9.82 -16.57
CA LEU A 328 -4.99 8.83 -17.38
C LEU A 328 -4.71 7.45 -16.79
N GLU A 329 -5.77 6.67 -16.58
CA GLU A 329 -5.68 5.27 -16.16
C GLU A 329 -6.39 4.39 -17.19
N ALA A 330 -5.74 3.31 -17.59
CA ALA A 330 -6.29 2.28 -18.45
C ALA A 330 -6.21 0.94 -17.73
N LYS A 331 -7.37 0.31 -17.53
CA LYS A 331 -7.48 -1.05 -17.02
C LYS A 331 -7.72 -1.99 -18.18
N PHE A 332 -6.79 -2.91 -18.39
CA PHE A 332 -6.91 -4.02 -19.33
C PHE A 332 -7.04 -5.30 -18.53
N TRP A 333 -8.22 -5.92 -18.60
CA TRP A 333 -8.56 -7.13 -17.87
C TRP A 333 -8.44 -6.92 -16.35
N CYS A 334 -7.41 -7.45 -15.70
CA CYS A 334 -7.14 -7.24 -14.27
C CYS A 334 -5.95 -6.30 -14.00
N VAL A 335 -5.27 -5.79 -15.04
CA VAL A 335 -4.08 -4.95 -14.90
C VAL A 335 -4.44 -3.49 -15.14
N ASN A 336 -3.96 -2.61 -14.26
CA ASN A 336 -4.14 -1.16 -14.33
C ASN A 336 -2.82 -0.50 -14.72
N PHE A 337 -2.86 0.43 -15.66
CA PHE A 337 -1.73 1.29 -16.03
C PHE A 337 -2.15 2.74 -15.88
N GLY A 338 -1.30 3.56 -15.27
CA GLY A 338 -1.57 4.97 -15.02
C GLY A 338 -0.39 5.85 -15.39
N VAL A 339 -0.67 6.99 -16.02
CA VAL A 339 0.30 8.06 -16.25
C VAL A 339 -0.30 9.41 -15.91
N GLY A 340 0.46 10.28 -15.25
CA GLY A 340 -0.05 11.56 -14.78
C GLY A 340 1.02 12.64 -14.68
N ILE A 341 0.54 13.87 -14.55
CA ILE A 341 1.36 15.06 -14.39
C ILE A 341 0.72 16.01 -13.36
N ASP A 342 1.57 16.67 -12.59
CA ASP A 342 1.25 17.81 -11.75
C ASP A 342 2.28 18.91 -12.06
N ALA A 343 1.81 20.10 -12.42
CA ALA A 343 2.64 21.19 -12.88
C ALA A 343 2.23 22.52 -12.25
N ALA A 344 3.24 23.33 -11.91
CA ALA A 344 3.10 24.73 -11.49
C ALA A 344 4.36 25.51 -11.90
N PRO A 345 4.41 26.84 -11.77
CA PRO A 345 5.65 27.58 -11.99
C PRO A 345 6.77 27.04 -11.10
N ASN A 346 7.90 26.67 -11.71
CA ASN A 346 9.05 26.07 -11.02
C ASN A 346 8.69 24.79 -10.25
N TYR A 347 7.79 23.97 -10.81
CA TYR A 347 7.43 22.66 -10.25
C TYR A 347 6.93 21.73 -11.35
N GLN A 348 7.43 20.51 -11.37
CA GLN A 348 6.87 19.44 -12.19
C GLN A 348 6.93 18.11 -11.44
N ASN A 349 5.89 17.32 -11.56
CA ASN A 349 5.84 15.95 -11.06
C ASN A 349 5.23 15.04 -12.12
N SER A 350 6.00 14.02 -12.53
CA SER A 350 5.58 13.01 -13.50
C SER A 350 5.37 11.68 -12.80
N ILE A 351 4.33 10.95 -13.23
CA ILE A 351 3.83 9.80 -12.46
C ILE A 351 3.59 8.63 -13.37
N PHE A 352 4.06 7.48 -12.92
CA PHE A 352 3.77 6.19 -13.53
C PHE A 352 3.26 5.22 -12.47
N SER A 353 2.17 4.53 -12.79
CA SER A 353 1.56 3.55 -11.90
C SER A 353 1.24 2.27 -12.65
N ILE A 354 1.51 1.13 -12.02
CA ILE A 354 1.03 -0.18 -12.45
C ILE A 354 0.30 -0.84 -11.28
N GLY A 355 -0.81 -1.50 -11.56
CA GLY A 355 -1.60 -2.15 -10.54
C GLY A 355 -2.25 -3.42 -11.02
N LEU A 356 -2.71 -4.21 -10.05
CA LEU A 356 -3.46 -5.42 -10.27
C LEU A 356 -4.75 -5.35 -9.44
N ASP A 357 -5.86 -5.75 -10.04
CA ASP A 357 -7.09 -6.02 -9.32
C ASP A 357 -7.12 -7.51 -8.94
N PRO A 358 -6.75 -7.86 -7.69
CA PRO A 358 -6.64 -9.25 -7.28
C PRO A 358 -7.98 -9.97 -7.33
N PHE A 359 -9.09 -9.28 -7.08
CA PHE A 359 -10.42 -9.89 -7.15
C PHE A 359 -10.82 -10.19 -8.58
N THR A 360 -10.60 -9.26 -9.51
CA THR A 360 -10.83 -9.54 -10.94
C THR A 360 -9.96 -10.70 -11.41
N LEU A 361 -8.69 -10.77 -10.99
CA LEU A 361 -7.81 -11.88 -11.32
C LEU A 361 -8.33 -13.21 -10.76
N LEU A 362 -8.64 -13.28 -9.45
CA LEU A 362 -9.18 -14.48 -8.80
C LEU A 362 -10.51 -14.92 -9.41
N ALA A 363 -11.38 -13.98 -9.77
CA ALA A 363 -12.66 -14.25 -10.41
C ALA A 363 -12.46 -14.86 -11.80
N LYS A 364 -11.55 -14.28 -12.59
CA LYS A 364 -11.19 -14.77 -13.92
C LYS A 364 -10.48 -16.11 -13.89
N MET A 365 -9.71 -16.37 -12.82
CA MET A 365 -9.16 -17.68 -12.56
C MET A 365 -10.20 -18.67 -12.02
N GLY A 366 -11.46 -18.28 -11.80
CA GLY A 366 -12.51 -19.15 -11.25
C GLY A 366 -12.31 -19.54 -9.79
N VAL A 367 -11.41 -18.86 -9.07
CA VAL A 367 -11.18 -19.07 -7.63
C VAL A 367 -12.35 -18.47 -6.85
N ILE A 368 -12.84 -17.30 -7.25
CA ILE A 368 -14.04 -16.68 -6.68
C ILE A 368 -15.11 -16.53 -7.77
N PRO A 369 -16.40 -16.43 -7.41
CA PRO A 369 -17.46 -16.10 -8.36
C PRO A 369 -17.15 -14.79 -9.12
N GLU A 370 -17.48 -14.72 -10.41
CA GLU A 370 -17.49 -13.43 -11.11
C GLU A 370 -18.65 -12.59 -10.60
N ASP A 371 -18.38 -11.33 -10.26
CA ASP A 371 -19.43 -10.33 -10.06
C ASP A 371 -20.32 -10.30 -11.32
N PRO A 372 -21.65 -10.22 -11.18
CA PRO A 372 -22.53 -10.00 -12.30
C PRO A 372 -22.08 -8.73 -13.04
N PRO A 373 -22.03 -8.77 -14.38
CA PRO A 373 -21.56 -7.62 -15.13
C PRO A 373 -22.52 -6.45 -14.93
N SER A 374 -21.99 -5.34 -14.41
CA SER A 374 -22.67 -4.05 -14.51
C SER A 374 -23.00 -3.73 -15.97
N ILE A 375 -24.05 -2.94 -16.20
CA ILE A 375 -24.49 -2.56 -17.55
C ILE A 375 -23.42 -1.69 -18.19
N LEU A 376 -22.72 -2.22 -19.20
CA LEU A 376 -21.58 -1.57 -19.86
C LEU A 376 -21.92 -0.13 -20.29
N GLY A 377 -21.03 0.81 -19.96
CA GLY A 377 -21.21 2.22 -20.28
C GLY A 377 -20.87 2.59 -21.73
N GLY A 378 -20.04 1.78 -22.41
CA GLY A 378 -19.58 2.07 -23.77
C GLY A 378 -18.57 3.23 -23.81
N LEU A 379 -18.65 4.07 -24.86
CA LEU A 379 -17.86 5.29 -24.99
C LEU A 379 -18.66 6.49 -24.47
N PHE A 380 -18.00 7.31 -23.65
CA PHE A 380 -18.55 8.55 -23.08
C PHE A 380 -19.90 8.34 -22.36
N PRO A 381 -19.97 7.47 -21.34
CA PRO A 381 -21.18 7.29 -20.54
C PRO A 381 -21.61 8.60 -19.88
N ASN A 382 -22.92 8.81 -19.70
CA ASN A 382 -23.44 10.05 -19.13
C ASN A 382 -22.94 10.27 -17.68
N PRO A 383 -22.15 11.33 -17.40
CA PRO A 383 -21.60 11.57 -16.07
C PRO A 383 -22.65 12.03 -15.04
N PHE A 384 -23.82 12.50 -15.48
CA PHE A 384 -24.84 13.10 -14.61
C PHE A 384 -26.03 12.16 -14.32
N TYR A 385 -26.05 10.96 -14.89
CA TYR A 385 -27.11 9.99 -14.61
C TYR A 385 -26.95 9.40 -13.21
N TYR A 386 -27.97 9.49 -12.36
CA TYR A 386 -27.95 8.87 -11.04
C TYR A 386 -28.23 7.37 -11.15
N SER A 387 -27.25 6.54 -10.80
CA SER A 387 -27.37 5.07 -10.86
C SER A 387 -26.72 4.40 -9.66
N ASP A 388 -27.39 3.41 -9.05
CA ASP A 388 -26.80 2.54 -8.02
C ASP A 388 -25.83 1.50 -8.63
N ASP A 389 -25.90 1.27 -9.94
CA ASP A 389 -25.08 0.26 -10.63
C ASP A 389 -23.58 0.51 -10.42
N GLY A 390 -22.90 -0.56 -9.98
CA GLY A 390 -21.46 -0.61 -9.78
C GLY A 390 -20.90 0.29 -8.67
N LEU A 391 -21.75 0.87 -7.82
CA LEU A 391 -21.32 1.62 -6.64
C LEU A 391 -20.91 0.68 -5.49
N PRO A 392 -19.99 1.12 -4.61
CA PRO A 392 -19.78 0.50 -3.30
C PRO A 392 -21.09 0.39 -2.53
N ARG A 393 -21.23 -0.70 -1.76
CA ARG A 393 -22.47 -1.02 -1.01
C ARG A 393 -23.04 0.16 -0.22
N PRO A 394 -22.25 0.92 0.58
CA PRO A 394 -22.82 2.02 1.35
C PRO A 394 -23.46 3.12 0.50
N LEU A 395 -22.98 3.30 -0.73
CA LEU A 395 -23.44 4.35 -1.64
C LEU A 395 -24.69 3.97 -2.45
N ALA A 396 -25.07 2.67 -2.44
CA ALA A 396 -26.23 2.17 -3.16
C ALA A 396 -27.49 2.32 -2.31
N ALA A 397 -28.51 3.02 -2.81
CA ALA A 397 -29.76 3.23 -2.08
C ALA A 397 -30.55 1.92 -1.92
N VAL A 398 -30.55 1.10 -2.96
CA VAL A 398 -31.13 -0.26 -2.93
C VAL A 398 -30.00 -1.25 -3.18
N TRP A 399 -29.24 -1.55 -2.13
CA TRP A 399 -28.28 -2.64 -2.21
C TRP A 399 -29.02 -3.97 -2.11
N GLN A 400 -29.04 -4.72 -3.21
CA GLN A 400 -29.45 -6.11 -3.18
C GLN A 400 -28.20 -6.96 -2.98
N PRO A 401 -28.13 -7.80 -1.94
CA PRO A 401 -27.13 -8.85 -1.92
C PRO A 401 -27.32 -9.65 -3.19
N GLU A 402 -26.32 -9.59 -4.06
CA GLU A 402 -26.30 -10.46 -5.23
C GLU A 402 -26.41 -11.88 -4.71
N VAL A 403 -27.14 -12.75 -5.43
CA VAL A 403 -27.35 -14.16 -5.03
C VAL A 403 -26.03 -14.90 -4.75
N ASN A 404 -24.91 -14.36 -5.23
CA ASN A 404 -23.55 -14.84 -5.04
C ASN A 404 -22.66 -13.87 -4.24
N SER A 405 -23.23 -13.00 -3.38
CA SER A 405 -22.42 -12.06 -2.60
C SER A 405 -21.38 -12.82 -1.80
N ILE A 406 -20.12 -12.64 -2.17
CA ILE A 406 -18.98 -13.35 -1.61
C ILE A 406 -18.90 -13.02 -0.12
N ASP A 407 -19.02 -14.03 0.74
CA ASP A 407 -18.54 -13.93 2.11
C ASP A 407 -17.01 -13.90 2.05
N PRO A 408 -16.36 -12.78 2.43
CA PRO A 408 -14.91 -12.65 2.37
C PRO A 408 -14.19 -13.72 3.20
N VAL A 409 -14.81 -14.15 4.30
CA VAL A 409 -14.25 -15.14 5.20
C VAL A 409 -14.32 -16.52 4.55
N ASP A 410 -15.48 -16.88 3.97
CA ASP A 410 -15.64 -18.14 3.22
C ASP A 410 -14.66 -18.20 2.05
N VAL A 411 -14.57 -17.12 1.27
CA VAL A 411 -13.63 -17.04 0.15
C VAL A 411 -12.18 -17.13 0.64
N GLY A 412 -11.81 -16.40 1.69
CA GLY A 412 -10.47 -16.47 2.28
C GLY A 412 -10.07 -17.89 2.69
N LEU A 413 -11.01 -18.62 3.28
CA LEU A 413 -10.79 -20.01 3.72
C LEU A 413 -10.75 -21.00 2.55
N ARG A 414 -11.49 -20.74 1.46
CA ARG A 414 -11.58 -21.63 0.28
C ARG A 414 -10.56 -21.36 -0.80
N ILE A 415 -9.86 -20.23 -0.77
CA ILE A 415 -8.80 -19.90 -1.74
C ILE A 415 -7.74 -21.00 -1.79
N PRO A 416 -7.15 -21.48 -0.66
CA PRO A 416 -6.16 -22.54 -0.68
C PRO A 416 -6.67 -23.82 -1.35
N GLU A 417 -7.88 -24.27 -0.97
CA GLU A 417 -8.51 -25.48 -1.51
C GLU A 417 -8.73 -25.38 -3.02
N LYS A 418 -9.24 -24.25 -3.51
CA LYS A 418 -9.50 -24.04 -4.94
C LYS A 418 -8.22 -23.86 -5.76
N ILE A 419 -7.18 -23.25 -5.18
CA ILE A 419 -5.86 -23.18 -5.81
C ILE A 419 -5.30 -24.59 -5.95
N GLU A 420 -5.37 -25.40 -4.91
CA GLU A 420 -4.93 -26.80 -4.94
C GLU A 420 -5.72 -27.62 -5.96
N GLU A 421 -7.05 -27.51 -5.98
CA GLU A 421 -7.92 -28.17 -6.96
C GLU A 421 -7.52 -27.82 -8.40
N LYS A 422 -7.30 -26.54 -8.70
CA LYS A 422 -6.90 -26.06 -10.04
C LYS A 422 -5.47 -26.44 -10.41
N MET A 423 -4.54 -26.39 -9.45
CA MET A 423 -3.17 -26.83 -9.69
C MET A 423 -3.16 -28.32 -10.00
N ASN A 424 -3.90 -29.13 -9.25
CA ASN A 424 -4.03 -30.56 -9.49
C ASN A 424 -4.73 -30.86 -10.81
N SER A 425 -5.82 -30.17 -11.16
CA SER A 425 -6.52 -30.37 -12.44
C SER A 425 -5.68 -29.97 -13.65
N ASN A 426 -4.97 -28.84 -13.59
CA ASN A 426 -4.13 -28.37 -14.70
C ASN A 426 -2.85 -29.18 -14.85
N ILE A 427 -2.26 -29.68 -13.76
CA ILE A 427 -1.14 -30.62 -13.83
C ILE A 427 -1.63 -31.93 -14.45
N VAL A 428 -2.78 -32.46 -14.02
CA VAL A 428 -3.35 -33.69 -14.58
C VAL A 428 -3.73 -33.52 -16.05
N GLU A 429 -4.39 -32.43 -16.45
CA GLU A 429 -4.72 -32.16 -17.86
C GLU A 429 -3.48 -31.83 -18.71
N GLY A 430 -2.51 -31.10 -18.16
CA GLY A 430 -1.24 -30.81 -18.83
C GLY A 430 -0.42 -32.09 -19.04
N VAL A 431 -0.40 -32.98 -18.05
CA VAL A 431 0.21 -34.31 -18.14
C VAL A 431 -0.56 -35.16 -19.16
N LEU A 432 -1.89 -35.28 -19.06
CA LEU A 432 -2.71 -36.07 -20.00
C LEU A 432 -2.60 -35.58 -21.45
N ASN A 433 -2.57 -34.26 -21.68
CA ASN A 433 -2.38 -33.69 -23.01
C ASN A 433 -0.95 -33.87 -23.54
N SER A 434 0.05 -33.89 -22.65
CA SER A 434 1.43 -34.24 -23.02
C SER A 434 1.64 -35.75 -23.22
N LEU A 435 0.84 -36.61 -22.58
CA LEU A 435 0.84 -38.06 -22.71
C LEU A 435 0.16 -38.53 -24.03
N GLY A 436 -0.68 -37.69 -24.65
CA GLY A 436 -1.33 -37.99 -25.94
C GLY A 436 -0.39 -38.09 -27.15
N SER A 437 0.90 -37.78 -26.99
CA SER A 437 1.92 -37.90 -28.05
C SER A 437 3.11 -38.80 -27.67
N ILE A 438 2.95 -39.66 -26.67
CA ILE A 438 4.03 -40.55 -26.23
C ILE A 438 4.02 -41.86 -27.04
N PRO A 439 5.16 -42.28 -27.63
CA PRO A 439 5.28 -43.60 -28.26
C PRO A 439 4.95 -44.71 -27.26
N LYS A 440 4.16 -45.70 -27.67
CA LYS A 440 3.68 -46.88 -26.91
C LYS A 440 4.70 -47.57 -26.00
N VAL A 441 6.00 -47.36 -26.21
CA VAL A 441 7.08 -47.95 -25.41
C VAL A 441 7.20 -47.31 -24.01
N ILE A 442 6.78 -46.05 -23.83
CA ILE A 442 6.89 -45.34 -22.54
C ILE A 442 5.60 -45.48 -21.71
N SER A 443 4.43 -45.74 -22.32
CA SER A 443 3.20 -46.02 -21.58
C SER A 443 3.30 -47.31 -20.76
N ASP A 444 3.98 -48.32 -21.31
CA ASP A 444 4.13 -49.61 -20.65
C ASP A 444 5.08 -49.51 -19.43
N GLU A 445 6.11 -48.63 -19.47
CA GLU A 445 6.97 -48.35 -18.31
C GLU A 445 6.27 -47.52 -17.22
N LEU A 446 5.37 -46.60 -17.59
CA LEU A 446 4.60 -45.81 -16.64
C LEU A 446 3.56 -46.66 -15.88
N ASP A 447 2.89 -47.58 -16.58
CA ASP A 447 1.96 -48.52 -15.94
C ASP A 447 2.68 -49.46 -14.95
N ASP A 448 3.91 -49.88 -15.27
CA ASP A 448 4.75 -50.67 -14.37
C ASP A 448 5.22 -49.87 -13.14
N MET A 449 5.50 -48.57 -13.29
CA MET A 449 5.83 -47.70 -12.16
C MET A 449 4.63 -47.47 -11.23
N ASP A 450 3.45 -47.25 -11.79
CA ASP A 450 2.20 -47.05 -11.03
C ASP A 450 1.79 -48.33 -10.28
N ALA A 451 2.00 -49.49 -10.90
CA ALA A 451 1.85 -50.79 -10.25
C ALA A 451 2.88 -51.00 -9.12
N LEU A 452 4.12 -50.55 -9.30
CA LEU A 452 5.18 -50.64 -8.29
C LEU A 452 4.86 -49.74 -7.08
N GLU A 453 4.34 -48.54 -7.30
CA GLU A 453 3.99 -47.61 -6.23
C GLU A 453 2.77 -48.10 -5.43
N LYS A 454 1.73 -48.60 -6.11
CA LYS A 454 0.59 -49.28 -5.45
C LYS A 454 1.05 -50.48 -4.63
N LYS A 455 2.00 -51.28 -5.15
CA LYS A 455 2.58 -52.40 -4.41
C LYS A 455 3.34 -51.95 -3.16
N LYS A 456 4.17 -50.89 -3.25
CA LYS A 456 4.89 -50.33 -2.09
C LYS A 456 3.93 -49.81 -1.02
N LYS A 457 2.85 -49.14 -1.42
CA LYS A 457 1.83 -48.63 -0.49
C LYS A 457 1.10 -49.77 0.21
N LEU A 458 0.73 -50.82 -0.54
CA LEU A 458 0.11 -52.02 0.03
C LEU A 458 1.05 -52.74 1.01
N GLU A 459 2.34 -52.86 0.67
CA GLU A 459 3.35 -53.46 1.57
C GLU A 459 3.55 -52.63 2.84
N ALA A 460 3.50 -51.29 2.76
CA ALA A 460 3.56 -50.41 3.92
C ALA A 460 2.34 -50.58 4.84
N GLU A 461 1.13 -50.61 4.28
CA GLU A 461 -0.11 -50.86 5.04
C GLU A 461 -0.11 -52.26 5.68
N GLN A 462 0.39 -53.28 4.97
CA GLN A 462 0.54 -54.63 5.52
C GLN A 462 1.55 -54.67 6.68
N ARG A 463 2.66 -53.93 6.59
CA ARG A 463 3.64 -53.81 7.69
C ARG A 463 3.05 -53.09 8.90
N GLU A 464 2.27 -52.04 8.69
CA GLU A 464 1.59 -51.31 9.77
C GLU A 464 0.52 -52.17 10.46
N MET A 465 -0.28 -52.91 9.68
CA MET A 465 -1.22 -53.89 10.22
C MET A 465 -0.52 -55.01 11.00
N ALA A 466 0.62 -55.51 10.52
CA ALA A 466 1.40 -56.52 11.22
C ALA A 466 1.93 -56.00 12.56
N ARG A 467 2.46 -54.76 12.58
CA ARG A 467 2.92 -54.09 13.81
C ARG A 467 1.78 -53.93 14.82
N THR A 468 0.62 -53.47 14.37
CA THR A 468 -0.58 -53.30 15.22
C THR A 468 -1.06 -54.63 15.81
N ARG A 469 -1.06 -55.72 15.01
CA ARG A 469 -1.40 -57.06 15.48
C ARG A 469 -0.41 -57.57 16.53
N GLN A 470 0.87 -57.30 16.36
CA GLN A 470 1.90 -57.71 17.31
C GLN A 470 1.75 -56.96 18.65
N GLU A 471 1.55 -55.64 18.61
CA GLU A 471 1.29 -54.84 19.83
C GLU A 471 0.06 -55.32 20.60
N LEU A 472 -1.03 -55.68 19.89
CA LEU A 472 -2.23 -56.24 20.53
C LEU A 472 -1.97 -57.61 21.16
N ARG A 473 -1.14 -58.44 20.53
CA ARG A 473 -0.74 -59.75 21.07
C ARG A 473 0.07 -59.58 22.35
N ASP A 474 1.03 -58.66 22.37
CA ASP A 474 1.88 -58.39 23.52
C ASP A 474 1.07 -57.84 24.71
N LYS A 475 0.15 -56.89 24.45
CA LYS A 475 -0.80 -56.40 25.47
C LYS A 475 -1.67 -57.52 26.05
N ARG A 476 -2.09 -58.49 25.24
CA ARG A 476 -2.85 -59.66 25.73
C ARG A 476 -1.99 -60.58 26.61
N LEU A 477 -0.72 -60.78 26.27
CA LEU A 477 0.22 -61.57 27.07
C LEU A 477 0.53 -60.90 28.40
N GLU A 478 0.76 -59.59 28.40
CA GLU A 478 0.99 -58.81 29.61
C GLU A 478 -0.23 -58.90 30.56
N LYS A 479 -1.45 -58.78 30.02
CA LYS A 479 -2.69 -58.94 30.80
C LYS A 479 -2.81 -60.34 31.40
N LYS A 480 -2.46 -61.40 30.65
CA LYS A 480 -2.42 -62.78 31.18
C LYS A 480 -1.39 -62.91 32.31
N HIS A 481 -0.20 -62.33 32.15
CA HIS A 481 0.85 -62.40 33.16
C HIS A 481 0.47 -61.67 34.46
N ARG A 482 -0.10 -60.46 34.36
CA ARG A 482 -0.63 -59.72 35.53
C ARG A 482 -1.70 -60.54 36.29
N ASN A 483 -2.57 -61.24 35.56
CA ASN A 483 -3.60 -62.09 36.17
C ASN A 483 -3.02 -63.33 36.88
N LEU A 484 -1.91 -63.89 36.37
CA LEU A 484 -1.22 -65.00 37.03
C LEU A 484 -0.51 -64.55 38.31
N VAL A 485 0.14 -63.38 38.31
CA VAL A 485 0.82 -62.83 39.50
C VAL A 485 -0.17 -62.52 40.63
N ARG A 486 -1.38 -62.04 40.30
CA ARG A 486 -2.44 -61.77 41.29
C ARG A 486 -3.01 -63.01 41.98
N LYS A 487 -2.79 -64.22 41.46
CA LYS A 487 -3.25 -65.48 42.06
C LYS A 487 -2.26 -66.08 43.08
N LYS A 488 -1.30 -65.32 43.61
CA LYS A 488 -0.54 -65.78 44.78
C LYS A 488 -1.49 -65.92 45.99
N PRO A 489 -1.61 -67.11 46.59
CA PRO A 489 -2.48 -67.31 47.75
C PRO A 489 -2.00 -66.46 48.93
N PRO A 490 -2.92 -65.87 49.71
CA PRO A 490 -2.58 -65.00 50.82
C PRO A 490 -1.79 -65.76 51.90
N VAL A 491 -0.66 -65.17 52.30
CA VAL A 491 0.14 -65.60 53.45
C VAL A 491 -0.72 -65.38 54.70
N ILE A 492 -1.08 -66.47 55.38
CA ILE A 492 -1.84 -66.44 56.62
C ILE A 492 -0.92 -65.89 57.72
N SER A 493 -1.15 -64.66 58.17
CA SER A 493 -0.50 -64.11 59.36
C SER A 493 -1.29 -64.47 60.63
N PRO A 494 -0.61 -64.83 61.73
CA PRO A 494 -1.26 -65.31 62.95
C PRO A 494 -2.00 -64.19 63.70
N LYS A 495 -3.19 -64.53 64.21
CA LYS A 495 -4.03 -63.70 65.09
C LYS A 495 -3.35 -63.52 66.46
N SER A 496 -3.04 -62.27 66.84
CA SER A 496 -2.83 -61.90 68.24
C SER A 496 -4.16 -61.52 68.89
N ALA A 497 -4.31 -61.96 70.14
CA ALA A 497 -5.50 -61.88 70.99
C ALA A 497 -5.76 -60.47 71.56
N PRO A 498 -6.97 -60.19 72.07
CA PRO A 498 -7.39 -58.85 72.50
C PRO A 498 -7.01 -58.55 73.96
N GLU A 499 -6.58 -57.31 74.22
CA GLU A 499 -6.46 -56.74 75.58
C GLU A 499 -7.82 -56.21 76.06
N VAL A 500 -8.06 -56.43 77.35
CA VAL A 500 -9.22 -56.03 78.19
C VAL A 500 -8.74 -54.86 79.08
N PRO A 501 -9.61 -53.93 79.51
CA PRO A 501 -9.34 -52.48 79.59
C PRO A 501 -8.48 -51.98 80.75
#